data_AF-A0A956BBD0-F1
#
_entry.id   AF-A0A956BBD0-F1
#
_cell.length_a   1.000
_cell.length_b   1.000
_cell.length_c   1.000
_cell.angle_alpha   90.00
_cell.angle_beta   90.00
_cell.angle_gamma   90.00
#
_symmetry.space_group_name_H-M   'P 1'
#
loop_
_entity.id
_entity.type
_entity.pdbx_description
1 polymer ?
#
loop_
_entity_poly.entity_id
_entity_poly.type
_entity_poly.pdbx_seq_one_letter_code
_entity_poly.pdbx_strand_id
1 'polypeptide(L)'
;QIDEQGVVREFYQDPPLRIGLDYLVSAWADEDAEQQELLGAAMRAMLSMPVLEGEALEGDAFDPETRIPVRPIEDLSVEFLMSLWRGFGEHLRPAVGYSCLLRLESAGRSEDLRRVEGRRVAVDVF
;
A
#
# COMPACT_ATOMS: atom_id res chain seq x y z
N GLN A 1 -3.34 -10.26 -22.94
CA GLN A 1 -2.73 -11.48 -22.37
C GLN A 1 -2.82 -12.59 -23.41
N ILE A 2 -1.81 -13.46 -23.52
CA ILE A 2 -1.88 -14.66 -24.38
C ILE A 2 -2.38 -15.80 -23.48
N ASP A 3 -3.49 -16.43 -23.83
CA ASP A 3 -3.98 -17.57 -23.07
C ASP A 3 -3.16 -18.85 -23.35
N GLU A 4 -3.38 -19.92 -22.57
CA GLU A 4 -2.68 -21.20 -22.72
C GLU A 4 -2.87 -21.85 -24.10
N GLN A 5 -3.81 -21.33 -24.90
CA GLN A 5 -4.16 -21.79 -26.24
C GLN A 5 -3.55 -20.90 -27.34
N GLY A 6 -2.76 -19.88 -26.96
CA GLY A 6 -2.08 -18.97 -27.88
C GLY A 6 -2.97 -17.86 -28.45
N VAL A 7 -4.18 -17.68 -27.92
CA VAL A 7 -5.11 -16.63 -28.36
C VAL A 7 -4.78 -15.32 -27.63
N VAL A 8 -4.58 -14.26 -28.41
CA VAL A 8 -4.38 -12.91 -27.87
C VAL A 8 -5.73 -12.34 -27.44
N ARG A 9 -5.91 -12.17 -26.13
CA ARG A 9 -7.08 -11.50 -25.55
C ARG A 9 -6.71 -10.10 -25.11
N GLU A 10 -7.41 -9.12 -25.66
CA GLU A 10 -7.35 -7.72 -25.22
C GLU A 10 -8.47 -7.50 -24.21
N PHE A 11 -8.18 -6.87 -23.08
CA PHE A 11 -9.17 -6.47 -22.09
C PHE A 11 -8.77 -5.13 -21.51
N TYR A 12 -9.74 -4.37 -21.02
CA TYR A 12 -9.47 -3.18 -20.22
C TYR A 12 -9.36 -3.60 -18.75
N GLN A 13 -8.32 -3.13 -18.07
CA GLN A 13 -8.18 -3.24 -16.62
C GLN A 13 -8.33 -1.85 -16.04
N ASP A 14 -9.10 -1.74 -14.95
CA ASP A 14 -9.29 -0.47 -14.26
C ASP A 14 -7.94 0.10 -13.80
N PRO A 15 -7.80 1.44 -13.79
CA PRO A 15 -6.56 2.07 -13.42
C PRO A 15 -6.19 1.75 -11.96
N PRO A 16 -4.89 1.65 -11.67
CA PRO A 16 -4.40 1.44 -10.31
C PRO A 16 -4.74 2.63 -9.40
N LEU A 17 -4.94 2.35 -8.11
CA LEU A 17 -5.11 3.38 -7.09
C LEU A 17 -3.79 3.63 -6.36
N ARG A 18 -3.38 4.89 -6.22
CA ARG A 18 -2.25 5.29 -5.37
C ARG A 18 -2.76 5.65 -3.98
N ILE A 19 -2.25 4.99 -2.95
CA ILE A 19 -2.67 5.21 -1.56
C ILE A 19 -1.44 5.56 -0.72
N GLY A 20 -1.51 6.66 0.01
CA GLY A 20 -0.56 6.97 1.08
C GLY A 20 -1.07 6.36 2.38
N LEU A 21 -0.22 5.62 3.09
CA LEU A 21 -0.51 5.06 4.40
C LEU A 21 0.44 5.66 5.42
N ASP A 22 -0.13 6.09 6.55
CA ASP A 22 0.61 6.50 7.74
C ASP A 22 0.29 5.51 8.86
N TYR A 23 1.33 4.88 9.39
CA TYR A 23 1.27 3.90 10.46
C TYR A 23 1.88 4.48 11.74
N LEU A 24 1.31 4.09 12.88
CA LEU A 24 1.88 4.35 14.19
C LEU A 24 2.31 3.03 14.82
N VAL A 25 3.60 2.88 15.06
CA VAL A 25 4.17 1.73 15.78
C VAL A 25 4.36 2.13 17.23
N SER A 26 3.76 1.37 18.15
CA SER A 26 3.83 1.61 19.60
C SER A 26 4.18 0.32 20.34
N ALA A 27 4.86 0.46 21.48
CA ALA A 27 5.25 -0.68 22.31
C ALA A 27 4.35 -0.81 23.55
N TRP A 28 4.04 -2.05 23.90
CA TRP A 28 3.18 -2.40 25.02
C TRP A 28 3.89 -3.43 25.90
N ALA A 29 4.20 -3.03 27.12
CA ALA A 29 4.85 -3.84 28.15
C ALA A 29 4.53 -3.27 29.54
N ASP A 30 4.81 -4.04 30.59
CA ASP A 30 4.50 -3.66 31.97
C ASP A 30 5.46 -2.59 32.52
N GLU A 31 6.72 -2.62 32.08
CA GLU A 31 7.76 -1.66 32.50
C GLU A 31 8.14 -0.68 31.39
N ASP A 32 8.34 0.59 31.74
CA ASP A 32 8.74 1.64 30.77
C ASP A 32 10.05 1.31 30.04
N ALA A 33 11.01 0.69 30.75
CA ALA A 33 12.28 0.28 30.16
C ALA A 33 12.09 -0.79 29.08
N GLU A 34 11.20 -1.76 29.32
CA GLU A 34 10.86 -2.81 28.36
C GLU A 34 10.13 -2.24 27.14
N GLN A 35 9.23 -1.27 27.34
CA GLN A 35 8.58 -0.56 26.23
C GLN A 35 9.60 0.14 25.32
N GLN A 36 10.60 0.79 25.91
CA GLN A 36 11.68 1.45 25.16
C GLN A 36 12.55 0.45 24.41
N GLU A 37 12.92 -0.67 25.05
CA GLU A 37 13.70 -1.73 24.43
C GLU A 37 12.96 -2.35 23.23
N LEU A 38 11.67 -2.67 23.41
CA LEU A 38 10.83 -3.24 22.36
C LEU A 38 10.66 -2.29 21.18
N LEU A 39 10.38 -1.00 21.44
CA LEU A 39 10.25 -0.01 20.38
C LEU A 39 11.58 0.18 19.64
N GLY A 40 12.69 0.23 20.37
CA GLY A 40 14.03 0.32 19.78
C GLY A 40 14.36 -0.88 18.88
N ALA A 41 13.99 -2.08 19.29
CA ALA A 41 14.13 -3.29 18.48
C ALA A 41 13.29 -3.21 17.18
N ALA A 42 12.04 -2.77 17.29
CA ALA A 42 11.17 -2.58 16.13
C ALA A 42 11.73 -1.53 15.15
N MET A 43 12.20 -0.39 15.66
CA MET A 43 12.83 0.66 14.85
C MET A 43 14.07 0.14 14.10
N ARG A 44 14.91 -0.68 14.76
CA ARG A 44 16.08 -1.29 14.13
C ARG A 44 15.70 -2.29 13.04
N ALA A 45 14.66 -3.08 13.25
CA ALA A 45 14.15 -4.01 12.24
C ALA A 45 13.65 -3.26 11.00
N MET A 46 12.84 -2.21 11.21
CA MET A 46 12.31 -1.37 10.13
C MET A 46 13.42 -0.64 9.37
N LEU A 47 14.45 -0.15 10.08
CA LEU A 47 15.62 0.46 9.45
C LEU A 47 16.44 -0.54 8.62
N SER A 48 16.48 -1.80 9.05
CA SER A 48 17.20 -2.88 8.35
C SER A 48 16.45 -3.38 7.12
N MET A 49 15.13 -3.17 7.05
CA MET A 49 14.25 -3.55 5.95
C MET A 49 13.40 -2.36 5.50
N PRO A 50 14.02 -1.30 4.92
CA PRO A 50 13.32 -0.06 4.59
C PRO A 50 12.43 -0.17 3.34
N VAL A 51 12.38 -1.33 2.71
CA VAL A 51 11.56 -1.62 1.53
C VAL A 51 10.88 -2.96 1.76
N LEU A 52 9.55 -2.97 1.67
CA LEU A 52 8.75 -4.19 1.65
C LEU A 52 8.68 -4.69 0.21
N GLU A 53 9.09 -5.93 -0.02
CA GLU A 53 9.16 -6.56 -1.35
C GLU A 53 9.06 -8.09 -1.24
N GLY A 54 8.78 -8.75 -2.36
CA GLY A 54 8.76 -10.21 -2.45
C GLY A 54 7.72 -10.87 -1.55
N GLU A 55 8.13 -11.92 -0.82
CA GLU A 55 7.27 -12.71 0.07
C GLU A 55 6.67 -11.90 1.23
N ALA A 56 7.20 -10.71 1.53
CA ALA A 56 6.65 -9.84 2.59
C ALA A 56 5.32 -9.17 2.18
N LEU A 57 4.99 -9.14 0.89
CA LEU A 57 3.74 -8.62 0.37
C LEU A 57 2.79 -9.80 0.12
N GLU A 58 1.90 -10.07 1.08
CA GLU A 58 0.93 -11.15 0.98
C GLU A 58 -0.31 -10.74 0.16
N GLY A 59 -0.86 -11.70 -0.58
CA GLY A 59 -2.11 -11.57 -1.34
C GLY A 59 -1.93 -11.17 -2.80
N ASP A 60 -3.04 -11.16 -3.54
CA ASP A 60 -3.05 -10.95 -5.01
C ASP A 60 -3.16 -9.46 -5.42
N ALA A 61 -3.05 -8.56 -4.43
CA ALA A 61 -3.27 -7.12 -4.61
C ALA A 61 -2.01 -6.36 -5.10
N PHE A 62 -0.85 -7.02 -5.04
CA PHE A 62 0.45 -6.46 -5.39
C PHE A 62 1.05 -7.23 -6.56
N ASP A 63 1.73 -6.51 -7.46
CA ASP A 63 2.56 -7.13 -8.49
C ASP A 63 3.80 -7.79 -7.83
N PRO A 64 4.30 -8.94 -8.33
CA PRO A 64 5.51 -9.59 -7.78
C PRO A 64 6.76 -8.69 -7.75
N GLU A 65 6.85 -7.69 -8.63
CA GLU A 65 7.93 -6.71 -8.67
C GLU A 65 7.65 -5.47 -7.79
N THR A 66 6.55 -5.46 -7.04
CA THR A 66 6.18 -4.35 -6.16
C THR A 66 7.23 -4.17 -5.07
N ARG A 67 7.69 -2.93 -4.93
CA ARG A 67 8.62 -2.49 -3.89
C ARG A 67 8.00 -1.29 -3.19
N ILE A 68 7.77 -1.41 -1.89
CA ILE A 68 7.12 -0.37 -1.08
C ILE A 68 8.15 0.21 -0.11
N PRO A 69 8.72 1.38 -0.40
CA PRO A 69 9.60 2.06 0.56
C PRO A 69 8.80 2.49 1.78
N VAL A 70 9.30 2.14 2.96
CA VAL A 70 8.76 2.55 4.25
C VAL A 70 9.70 3.58 4.86
N ARG A 71 9.18 4.75 5.20
CA ARG A 71 9.98 5.88 5.70
C ARG A 71 9.51 6.28 7.10
N PRO A 72 10.43 6.59 8.03
CA PRO A 72 10.05 7.18 9.29
C PRO A 72 9.43 8.56 9.06
N ILE A 73 8.45 8.91 9.88
CA ILE A 73 7.91 10.27 9.97
C ILE A 73 8.74 11.00 11.03
N GLU A 74 9.57 11.94 10.59
CA GLU A 74 10.49 12.67 11.46
C GLU A 74 9.75 13.68 12.37
N ASP A 75 8.74 14.37 11.83
CA ASP A 75 8.00 15.43 12.52
C ASP A 75 6.62 14.95 13.01
N LEU A 76 6.61 13.89 13.83
CA LEU A 76 5.38 13.43 14.44
C LEU A 76 4.93 14.39 15.57
N SER A 77 3.79 15.05 15.39
CA SER A 77 3.28 16.03 16.36
C SER A 77 3.01 15.39 17.73
N VAL A 78 3.58 16.01 18.77
CA VAL A 78 3.34 15.64 20.17
C VAL A 78 1.89 15.89 20.54
N GLU A 79 1.30 17.00 20.09
CA GLU A 79 -0.11 17.32 20.35
C GLU A 79 -1.05 16.25 19.76
N PHE A 80 -0.76 15.79 18.54
CA PHE A 80 -1.47 14.68 17.91
C PHE A 80 -1.36 13.40 18.75
N LEU A 81 -0.15 13.02 19.17
CA LEU A 81 0.07 11.84 20.01
C LEU A 81 -0.68 11.94 21.35
N MET A 82 -0.62 13.09 22.02
CA MET A 82 -1.35 13.31 23.27
C MET A 82 -2.86 13.19 23.09
N SER A 83 -3.39 13.74 22.00
CA SER A 83 -4.81 13.63 21.65
C SER A 83 -5.21 12.17 21.38
N LEU A 84 -4.38 11.45 20.61
CA LEU A 84 -4.60 10.06 20.24
C LEU A 84 -4.67 9.15 21.48
N TRP A 85 -3.65 9.20 22.35
CA TRP A 85 -3.60 8.35 23.54
C TRP A 85 -4.71 8.67 24.54
N ARG A 86 -5.04 9.96 24.71
CA ARG A 86 -6.20 10.36 25.51
C ARG A 86 -7.49 9.79 24.95
N GLY A 87 -7.66 9.77 23.62
CA GLY A 87 -8.81 9.17 22.95
C GLY A 87 -8.96 7.67 23.23
N PHE A 88 -7.84 6.95 23.40
CA PHE A 88 -7.82 5.55 23.81
C PHE A 88 -8.02 5.34 25.32
N GLY A 89 -8.03 6.40 26.13
CA GLY A 89 -8.07 6.29 27.59
C GLY A 89 -6.77 5.76 28.20
N GLU A 90 -5.66 5.84 27.45
CA GLU A 90 -4.35 5.31 27.83
C GLU A 90 -3.39 6.43 28.24
N HIS A 91 -2.36 6.05 29.00
CA HIS A 91 -1.21 6.93 29.23
C HIS A 91 -0.43 7.13 27.93
N LEU A 92 0.35 8.21 27.87
CA LEU A 92 1.26 8.45 26.74
C LEU A 92 2.24 7.27 26.63
N ARG A 93 2.20 6.56 25.51
CA ARG A 93 3.10 5.45 25.21
C ARG A 93 4.15 5.87 24.17
N PRO A 94 5.37 5.31 24.24
CA PRO A 94 6.39 5.58 23.24
C PRO A 94 5.92 5.03 21.88
N ALA A 95 6.05 5.85 20.85
CA ALA A 95 5.61 5.52 19.51
C ALA A 95 6.45 6.22 18.44
N VAL A 96 6.47 5.63 17.25
CA VAL A 96 7.14 6.17 16.05
C VAL A 96 6.18 6.08 14.87
N GLY A 97 6.20 7.10 14.01
CA GLY A 97 5.42 7.13 12.78
C GLY A 97 6.20 6.55 11.62
N TYR A 98 5.53 5.83 10.72
CA TYR A 98 6.06 5.40 9.44
C TYR A 98 5.06 5.69 8.33
N SER A 99 5.54 6.04 7.15
CA SER A 99 4.70 6.25 5.98
C SER A 99 5.18 5.46 4.78
N CYS A 100 4.24 5.08 3.92
CA CYS A 100 4.54 4.48 2.63
C CYS A 100 3.50 4.88 1.58
N LEU A 101 3.92 4.90 0.32
CA LEU A 101 3.04 5.09 -0.82
C LEU A 101 2.94 3.78 -1.59
N LEU A 102 1.74 3.24 -1.71
CA LEU A 102 1.47 2.00 -2.43
C LEU A 102 0.65 2.24 -3.70
N ARG A 103 0.83 1.35 -4.66
CA ARG A 103 0.01 1.24 -5.86
C ARG A 103 -0.80 -0.05 -5.73
N LEU A 104 -2.11 0.10 -5.61
CA LEU A 104 -3.05 -1.01 -5.52
C LEU A 104 -3.59 -1.32 -6.91
N GLU A 105 -3.40 -2.55 -7.39
CA GLU A 105 -3.93 -2.97 -8.68
C GLU A 105 -5.43 -3.28 -8.55
N SER A 106 -6.21 -2.91 -9.57
CA SER A 106 -7.62 -3.28 -9.62
C SER A 106 -7.78 -4.71 -10.12
N ALA A 107 -8.63 -5.49 -9.45
CA ALA A 107 -9.13 -6.77 -9.94
C ALA A 107 -10.20 -6.61 -11.04
N GLY A 108 -10.75 -5.40 -11.21
CA GLY A 108 -11.75 -5.08 -12.22
C GLY A 108 -11.19 -5.19 -13.63
N ARG A 109 -11.71 -6.17 -14.38
CA ARG A 109 -11.39 -6.39 -15.80
C ARG A 109 -12.69 -6.36 -16.61
N SER A 110 -12.64 -5.73 -17.79
CA SER A 110 -13.72 -5.84 -18.76
C SER A 110 -13.80 -7.25 -19.34
N GLU A 111 -14.92 -7.57 -19.99
CA GLU A 111 -14.94 -8.68 -20.94
C GLU A 111 -13.90 -8.50 -22.05
N ASP A 112 -13.55 -9.60 -22.71
CA ASP A 112 -12.60 -9.63 -23.82
C ASP A 112 -13.05 -8.65 -24.92
N LEU A 113 -12.22 -7.63 -25.16
CA LEU A 113 -12.42 -6.63 -26.18
C LEU A 113 -12.11 -7.23 -27.55
N ARG A 114 -13.02 -7.00 -28.50
CA ARG A 114 -12.78 -7.30 -29.92
C ARG A 114 -12.22 -6.06 -30.60
N ARG A 115 -11.07 -6.23 -31.25
CA ARG A 115 -10.44 -5.19 -32.06
C ARG A 115 -11.36 -4.80 -33.22
N VAL A 116 -11.56 -3.51 -33.43
CA VAL A 116 -12.32 -3.01 -34.58
C VAL A 116 -11.46 -3.18 -35.83
N GLU A 117 -11.88 -4.07 -36.73
CA GLU A 117 -11.17 -4.34 -38.00
C GLU A 117 -11.53 -3.36 -39.12
N GLY A 118 -12.66 -2.65 -38.99
CA GLY A 118 -13.10 -1.66 -39.98
C GLY A 118 -14.27 -0.80 -39.50
N ARG A 119 -14.36 0.43 -40.02
CA ARG A 119 -15.42 1.39 -39.70
C ARG A 119 -16.08 1.84 -41.00
N ARG A 120 -17.39 1.60 -41.15
CA ARG A 120 -18.18 2.19 -42.24
C ARG A 120 -18.84 3.47 -41.73
N VAL A 121 -18.61 4.57 -42.44
CA VAL A 121 -19.25 5.86 -42.17
C VAL A 121 -20.17 6.14 -43.36
N ALA A 122 -21.47 6.18 -43.10
CA ALA A 122 -22.42 6.67 -44.09
C ALA A 122 -22.46 8.20 -43.99
N VAL A 123 -22.37 8.88 -45.14
CA VAL A 123 -22.56 10.32 -45.24
C VAL A 123 -23.88 10.50 -45.98
N ASP A 124 -24.91 10.96 -45.27
CA ASP A 124 -26.16 11.38 -45.90
C ASP A 124 -25.93 12.74 -46.56
N VAL A 125 -26.00 12.76 -47.89
CA VAL A 125 -26.01 14.00 -48.68
C VAL A 125 -27.47 14.35 -48.92
N PHE A 126 -27.92 15.45 -48.32
CA PHE A 126 -29.23 16.05 -48.54
C PHE A 126 -29.33 16.73 -49.92
#